data_AF-A0A932IUX0-F1
#
_entry.id   AF-A0A932IUX0-F1
#
_cell.length_a   1.000
_cell.length_b   1.000
_cell.length_c   1.000
_cell.angle_alpha   90.00
_cell.angle_beta   90.00
_cell.angle_gamma   90.00
#
_symmetry.space_group_name_H-M   'P 1'
#
loop_
_entity.id
_entity.type
_entity.pdbx_description
1 polymer ?
#
loop_
_entity_poly.entity_id
_entity_poly.type
_entity_poly.pdbx_seq_one_letter_code
_entity_poly.pdbx_strand_id
1 'polypeptide(L)'
;MAGSEGLRDDKALVDAVLRELQDAADKWEKLVADAENVSYSVDLGDIHAVVNSDGKLIELTLDPGVTTHYTHTELADRLNIALTALREEAQADNAARFGGTLR
;
A
#
# COMPACT_ATOMS: atom_id res chain seq x y z
N MET A 1 -42.57 32.62 18.40
CA MET A 1 -41.91 32.28 17.11
C MET A 1 -40.43 31.98 17.38
N ALA A 2 -40.09 30.91 18.11
CA ALA A 2 -38.70 30.64 18.53
C ALA A 2 -38.22 29.19 18.31
N GLY A 3 -39.11 28.28 17.89
CA GLY A 3 -38.76 26.86 17.69
C GLY A 3 -38.15 26.54 16.32
N SER A 4 -38.39 27.37 15.31
CA SER A 4 -37.96 27.10 13.93
C SER A 4 -36.53 27.52 13.61
N GLU A 5 -35.91 28.39 14.43
CA GLU A 5 -34.52 28.83 14.23
C GLU A 5 -33.52 27.81 14.79
N GLY A 6 -33.73 27.28 16.00
CA GLY A 6 -32.86 26.23 16.57
C GLY A 6 -32.83 24.94 15.74
N LEU A 7 -33.98 24.50 15.20
CA LEU A 7 -34.07 23.35 14.29
C LEU A 7 -33.35 23.56 12.95
N ARG A 8 -33.20 24.81 12.49
CA ARG A 8 -32.44 25.15 11.28
C ARG A 8 -30.93 25.17 11.55
N ASP A 9 -30.54 25.61 12.75
CA ASP A 9 -29.15 25.65 13.19
C ASP A 9 -28.60 24.23 13.44
N ASP A 10 -29.38 23.37 14.11
CA ASP A 10 -29.04 21.96 14.32
C ASP A 10 -28.89 21.21 12.99
N LYS A 11 -29.78 21.48 12.03
CA LYS A 11 -29.68 20.88 10.68
C LYS A 11 -28.46 21.40 9.94
N ALA A 12 -28.15 22.69 10.02
CA ALA A 12 -26.97 23.27 9.39
C ALA A 12 -25.67 22.68 9.95
N LEU A 13 -25.63 22.40 11.26
CA LEU A 13 -24.49 21.74 11.91
C LEU A 13 -24.33 20.29 11.43
N VAL A 14 -25.43 19.54 11.32
CA VAL A 14 -25.40 18.18 10.75
C VAL A 14 -24.91 18.20 9.30
N ASP A 15 -25.43 19.12 8.48
CA ASP A 15 -25.02 19.25 7.08
C ASP A 15 -23.53 19.64 6.95
N ALA A 16 -22.99 20.43 7.89
CA ALA A 16 -21.57 20.78 7.95
C ALA A 16 -20.70 19.56 8.32
N VAL A 17 -21.11 18.79 9.34
CA VAL A 17 -20.39 17.58 9.77
C VAL A 17 -20.39 16.51 8.67
N LEU A 18 -21.52 16.30 8.00
CA LEU A 18 -21.60 15.34 6.89
C LEU A 18 -20.69 15.73 5.73
N ARG A 19 -20.59 17.03 5.43
CA ARG A 19 -19.67 17.54 4.41
C ARG A 19 -18.21 17.34 4.81
N GLU A 20 -17.87 17.63 6.08
CA GLU A 20 -16.51 17.42 6.59
C GLU A 20 -16.11 15.94 6.57
N LEU A 21 -17.02 15.05 6.95
CA LEU A 21 -16.79 13.60 6.89
C LEU A 21 -16.61 13.12 5.45
N GLN A 22 -17.36 13.67 4.50
CA GLN A 22 -17.23 13.34 3.09
C GLN A 22 -15.91 13.85 2.50
N ASP A 23 -15.52 15.08 2.83
CA ASP A 23 -14.21 15.63 2.44
C ASP A 23 -13.04 14.83 3.06
N ALA A 24 -13.22 14.32 4.29
CA ALA A 24 -12.24 13.45 4.93
C ALA A 24 -12.17 12.07 4.25
N ALA A 25 -13.31 11.50 3.85
CA ALA A 25 -13.36 10.26 3.09
C ALA A 25 -12.70 10.38 1.72
N ASP A 26 -12.97 11.46 0.97
CA ASP A 26 -12.35 11.72 -0.34
C ASP A 26 -10.83 11.90 -0.24
N LYS A 27 -10.35 12.53 0.84
CA LYS A 27 -8.91 12.66 1.12
C LYS A 27 -8.28 11.30 1.46
N TRP A 28 -8.98 10.50 2.26
CA TRP A 28 -8.54 9.14 2.56
C TRP A 28 -8.46 8.26 1.31
N GLU A 29 -9.46 8.33 0.44
CA GLU A 29 -9.49 7.55 -0.81
C GLU A 29 -8.32 7.93 -1.73
N LYS A 30 -7.99 9.22 -1.84
CA LYS A 30 -6.80 9.68 -2.58
C LYS A 30 -5.49 9.18 -1.97
N LEU A 31 -5.36 9.24 -0.65
CA LEU A 31 -4.15 8.74 0.04
C LEU A 31 -3.99 7.23 -0.12
N VAL A 32 -5.10 6.47 -0.11
CA VAL A 32 -5.10 5.03 -0.36
C VAL A 32 -4.70 4.74 -1.81
N ALA A 33 -5.25 5.43 -2.79
CA ALA A 33 -4.87 5.28 -4.20
C ALA A 33 -3.40 5.66 -4.47
N ASP A 34 -2.89 6.69 -3.79
CA ASP A 34 -1.47 7.07 -3.88
C ASP A 34 -0.57 6.02 -3.20
N ALA A 35 -1.02 5.41 -2.10
CA ALA A 35 -0.31 4.32 -1.43
C ALA A 35 -0.30 3.03 -2.26
N GLU A 36 -1.37 2.72 -3.00
CA GLU A 36 -1.43 1.59 -3.94
C GLU A 36 -0.37 1.67 -5.05
N ASN A 37 0.13 2.88 -5.36
CA ASN A 37 1.20 3.07 -6.34
C ASN A 37 2.61 2.83 -5.78
N VAL A 38 2.77 2.55 -4.48
CA VAL A 38 4.06 2.21 -3.90
C VAL A 38 4.35 0.73 -4.18
N SER A 39 5.24 0.48 -5.13
CA SER A 39 5.72 -0.85 -5.46
C SER A 39 7.21 -1.01 -5.16
N TYR A 40 7.59 -2.17 -4.64
CA TYR A 40 8.97 -2.58 -4.45
C TYR A 40 9.32 -3.65 -5.47
N SER A 41 10.48 -3.54 -6.10
CA SER A 41 10.98 -4.48 -7.09
C SER A 41 12.33 -5.05 -6.69
N VAL A 42 12.55 -6.33 -6.95
CA VAL A 42 13.86 -6.97 -6.85
C VAL A 42 14.17 -7.63 -8.18
N ASP A 43 15.40 -7.46 -8.65
CA ASP A 43 15.95 -8.13 -9.81
C ASP A 43 17.20 -8.89 -9.38
N LEU A 44 17.19 -10.20 -9.58
CA LEU A 44 18.28 -11.10 -9.25
C LEU A 44 19.03 -11.60 -10.50
N GLY A 45 18.68 -11.09 -11.68
CA GLY A 45 19.21 -11.46 -13.01
C GLY A 45 18.44 -12.60 -13.67
N ASP A 46 18.06 -13.60 -12.88
CA ASP A 46 17.26 -14.76 -13.30
C ASP A 46 15.79 -14.67 -12.89
N ILE A 47 15.48 -13.84 -11.89
CA ILE A 47 14.13 -13.59 -11.38
C ILE A 47 13.94 -12.07 -11.15
N HIS A 48 12.84 -11.54 -11.68
CA HIS A 48 12.34 -10.20 -11.37
C HIS A 48 10.97 -10.32 -10.68
N ALA A 49 10.81 -9.69 -9.51
CA ALA A 49 9.57 -9.71 -8.76
C ALA A 49 9.20 -8.32 -8.26
N VAL A 50 7.90 -7.99 -8.34
CA VAL A 50 7.34 -6.72 -7.88
C VAL A 50 6.20 -6.98 -6.91
N VAL A 51 6.24 -6.31 -5.76
CA VAL A 51 5.16 -6.33 -4.75
C VAL A 51 4.64 -4.93 -4.51
N ASN A 52 3.36 -4.81 -4.16
CA ASN A 52 2.80 -3.54 -3.67
C ASN A 52 3.12 -3.31 -2.18
N SER A 53 2.72 -2.16 -1.65
CA SER A 53 2.88 -1.78 -0.23
C SER A 53 2.29 -2.78 0.77
N ASP A 54 1.26 -3.53 0.38
CA ASP A 54 0.63 -4.56 1.21
C ASP A 54 1.37 -5.91 1.17
N GLY A 55 2.48 -5.99 0.42
CA GLY A 55 3.26 -7.21 0.22
C GLY A 55 2.63 -8.20 -0.75
N LYS A 56 1.61 -7.79 -1.53
CA LYS A 56 1.01 -8.62 -2.57
C LYS A 56 1.91 -8.62 -3.81
N LEU A 57 2.26 -9.80 -4.30
CA LEU A 57 2.96 -9.98 -5.57
C LEU A 57 2.06 -9.52 -6.73
N ILE A 58 2.52 -8.52 -7.48
CA ILE A 58 1.81 -7.96 -8.64
C ILE A 58 2.48 -8.34 -9.97
N GLU A 59 3.78 -8.61 -9.95
CA GLU A 59 4.52 -9.11 -11.12
C GLU A 59 5.58 -10.12 -10.70
N LEU A 60 5.72 -11.19 -11.50
CA LEU A 60 6.82 -12.13 -11.42
C LEU A 60 7.24 -12.54 -12.83
N THR A 61 8.49 -12.23 -13.16
CA THR A 61 9.12 -12.59 -14.43
C THR A 61 10.31 -13.51 -14.14
N LEU A 62 10.36 -14.65 -14.84
CA LEU A 62 11.42 -15.65 -14.72
C LEU A 62 12.20 -15.72 -16.02
N ASP A 63 13.53 -15.74 -15.94
CA ASP A 63 14.37 -16.05 -17.10
C ASP A 63 14.03 -17.46 -17.64
N PRO A 64 13.99 -17.67 -18.97
CA PRO A 64 13.67 -18.97 -19.55
C PRO A 64 14.54 -20.12 -19.00
N GLY A 65 15.81 -19.84 -18.70
CA GLY A 65 16.75 -20.80 -18.13
C GLY A 65 16.36 -21.30 -16.74
N VAL A 66 15.62 -20.50 -15.96
CA VAL A 66 15.14 -20.92 -14.63
C VAL A 66 14.17 -22.08 -14.74
N THR A 67 13.27 -22.05 -15.73
CA THR A 67 12.27 -23.11 -15.92
C THR A 67 12.85 -24.41 -16.46
N THR A 68 14.07 -24.38 -17.00
CA THR A 68 14.72 -25.53 -17.63
C THR A 68 15.90 -26.09 -16.84
N HIS A 69 16.59 -25.27 -16.05
CA HIS A 69 17.83 -25.65 -15.37
C HIS A 69 17.68 -25.80 -13.86
N TYR A 70 16.63 -25.24 -13.26
CA TYR A 70 16.46 -25.28 -11.82
C TYR A 70 15.65 -26.52 -11.45
N THR A 71 16.11 -27.22 -10.41
CA THR A 71 15.25 -28.12 -9.66
C THR A 71 14.19 -27.33 -8.90
N HIS A 72 13.12 -28.00 -8.48
CA HIS A 72 12.09 -27.39 -7.63
C HIS A 72 12.68 -26.69 -6.40
N THR A 73 13.66 -27.32 -5.73
CA THR A 73 14.29 -26.77 -4.53
C THR A 73 15.09 -25.51 -4.83
N GLU A 74 15.89 -25.51 -5.90
CA GLU A 74 16.66 -24.33 -6.30
C GLU A 74 15.76 -23.15 -6.67
N LEU A 75 14.65 -23.41 -7.36
CA LEU A 75 13.65 -22.38 -7.66
C LEU A 75 12.99 -21.85 -6.39
N ALA A 76 12.61 -22.73 -5.46
CA ALA A 76 11.99 -22.33 -4.20
C ALA A 76 12.95 -21.48 -3.36
N ASP A 77 14.21 -21.88 -3.23
CA ASP A 77 15.23 -21.12 -2.50
C ASP A 77 15.45 -19.74 -3.15
N ARG A 78 15.49 -19.69 -4.48
CA ARG A 78 15.69 -18.44 -5.21
C ARG A 78 14.52 -17.47 -5.03
N LEU A 79 13.29 -17.97 -5.11
CA LEU A 79 12.08 -17.17 -4.85
C LEU A 79 12.04 -16.68 -3.41
N ASN A 80 12.43 -17.51 -2.45
CA ASN A 80 12.50 -17.11 -1.04
C ASN A 80 13.51 -15.98 -0.81
N ILE A 81 14.66 -15.99 -1.50
CA ILE A 81 15.63 -14.89 -1.46
C ILE A 81 14.99 -13.60 -2.01
N ALA A 82 14.35 -13.66 -3.19
CA ALA A 82 13.69 -12.50 -3.80
C ALA A 82 12.62 -11.91 -2.87
N LEU A 83 11.74 -12.75 -2.33
CA LEU A 83 10.65 -12.32 -1.45
C LEU A 83 11.15 -11.80 -0.10
N THR A 84 12.25 -12.35 0.42
CA THR A 84 12.86 -11.85 1.66
C THR A 84 13.42 -10.45 1.46
N ALA A 85 14.17 -10.23 0.36
CA ALA A 85 14.70 -8.91 0.02
C ALA A 85 13.58 -7.86 -0.14
N LEU A 86 12.49 -8.21 -0.84
CA LEU A 86 11.33 -7.33 -0.98
C LEU A 86 10.68 -6.96 0.36
N ARG A 87 10.59 -7.92 1.28
CA ARG A 87 10.04 -7.67 2.62
C ARG A 87 10.93 -6.74 3.43
N GLU A 88 12.24 -6.94 3.37
CA GLU A 88 13.22 -6.09 4.08
C GLU A 88 13.15 -4.64 3.57
N GLU A 89 13.08 -4.45 2.25
CA GLU A 89 12.94 -3.13 1.62
C GLU A 89 11.62 -2.43 2.05
N ALA A 90 10.50 -3.15 1.99
CA ALA A 90 9.21 -2.62 2.42
C ALA A 90 9.18 -2.26 3.90
N GLN A 91 9.84 -3.05 4.76
CA GLN A 91 9.95 -2.77 6.19
C GLN A 91 10.84 -1.54 6.45
N ALA A 92 11.95 -1.40 5.72
CA ALA A 92 12.84 -0.25 5.82
C ALA A 92 12.13 1.05 5.39
N ASP A 93 11.40 1.04 4.28
CA ASP A 93 10.63 2.20 3.82
C ASP A 93 9.49 2.57 4.78
N ASN A 94 8.74 1.58 5.29
CA ASN A 94 7.71 1.81 6.31
C ASN A 94 8.31 2.43 7.59
N ALA A 95 9.44 1.91 8.07
CA ALA A 95 10.14 2.48 9.22
C ALA A 95 10.67 3.91 8.96
N ALA A 96 11.13 4.20 7.74
CA ALA A 96 11.58 5.55 7.36
C ALA A 96 10.42 6.54 7.27
N ARG A 97 9.25 6.13 6.75
CA ARG A 97 8.07 6.99 6.57
C ARG A 97 7.27 7.21 7.85
N PHE A 98 7.15 6.17 8.68
CA PHE A 98 6.26 6.18 9.86
C PHE A 98 6.98 6.01 11.20
N GLY A 99 8.25 5.58 11.20
CA GLY A 99 9.07 5.39 12.40
C GLY A 99 9.92 6.60 12.80
N GLY A 100 9.85 7.71 12.05
CA GLY A 100 10.41 8.99 12.46
C GLY A 100 9.66 9.53 13.68
N THR A 101 10.37 9.65 14.80
CA THR A 101 9.87 10.15 16.09
C THR A 101 8.89 11.32 15.87
N LEU A 102 7.63 11.14 16.29
CA LEU A 102 6.73 12.25 16.60
C LEU A 102 7.50 13.23 17.51
N ARG A 103 7.96 14.33 16.95
CA ARG A 103 8.50 15.48 17.67
C ARG A 103 7.50 16.62 17.60
#